data_AF-A0A3P7NIX0-F1
#
_entry.id   AF-A0A3P7NIX0-F1
#
_cell.length_a   1.000
_cell.length_b   1.000
_cell.length_c   1.000
_cell.angle_alpha   90.00
_cell.angle_beta   90.00
_cell.angle_gamma   90.00
#
_symmetry.space_group_name_H-M   'P 1'
#
loop_
_entity.id
_entity.type
_entity.pdbx_description
1 polymer ?
#
loop_
_entity_poly.entity_id
_entity_poly.type
_entity_poly.pdbx_seq_one_letter_code
_entity_poly.pdbx_strand_id
1 'polypeptide(L)' 'MSGFWVTGVIPLYVTALFPLVLAPLMGLLPSAVISKAYLSSSTFLFFGGMILATAAENTNLHRRIAVTSMHYMGHDIRL' A
#
# COMPACT_ATOMS: atom_id res chain seq x y z
N MET A 1 16.37 -4.85 -15.47
CA MET A 1 15.48 -4.52 -14.33
C MET A 1 14.00 -4.68 -14.68
N SER A 2 13.51 -4.16 -15.82
CA SER A 2 12.10 -4.32 -16.25
C SER A 2 11.63 -5.79 -16.37
N GLY A 3 12.49 -6.72 -16.79
CA GLY A 3 12.14 -8.14 -16.91
C GLY A 3 11.61 -8.77 -15.62
N PHE A 4 12.14 -8.42 -14.45
CA PHE A 4 11.67 -8.97 -13.16
C PHE A 4 10.28 -8.47 -12.75
N TRP A 5 9.90 -7.25 -13.20
CA TRP A 5 8.57 -6.70 -12.97
C TRP A 5 7.50 -7.40 -13.80
N VAL A 6 7.84 -7.76 -15.04
CA VAL A 6 6.90 -8.40 -15.97
C VAL A 6 6.79 -9.90 -15.72
N THR A 7 7.90 -10.55 -15.39
CA THR A 7 7.93 -12.02 -15.23
C THR A 7 7.44 -12.50 -13.87
N GLY A 8 7.39 -11.63 -12.85
CA GLY A 8 6.85 -11.98 -11.52
C GLY A 8 7.58 -13.11 -10.79
N VAL A 9 8.77 -13.51 -11.27
CA VAL A 9 9.56 -14.63 -10.72
C VAL A 9 9.97 -14.38 -9.27
N ILE A 10 10.13 -13.12 -8.91
CA ILE A 10 10.51 -12.66 -7.57
C ILE A 10 9.35 -11.80 -7.04
N PRO A 11 8.99 -11.92 -5.74
CA PRO A 11 7.94 -11.09 -5.16
C PRO A 11 8.19 -9.60 -5.39
N LEU A 12 7.12 -8.87 -5.74
CA LEU A 12 7.22 -7.48 -6.21
C LEU A 12 7.96 -6.56 -5.22
N TYR A 13 7.77 -6.78 -3.92
CA TYR A 13 8.43 -6.03 -2.85
C TYR A 13 9.94 -6.28 -2.78
N VAL A 14 10.42 -7.49 -3.10
CA VAL A 14 11.85 -7.80 -3.16
C VAL A 14 12.47 -7.14 -4.39
N THR A 15 11.81 -7.24 -5.54
CA THR A 15 12.25 -6.57 -6.78
C THR A 15 12.29 -5.04 -6.60
N ALA A 16 11.34 -4.48 -5.86
CA ALA A 16 11.31 -3.06 -5.52
C ALA A 16 12.49 -2.62 -4.64
N LEU A 17 13.12 -3.51 -3.86
CA LEU A 17 14.30 -3.21 -3.03
C LEU A 17 15.64 -3.31 -3.77
N PHE A 18 15.67 -3.85 -4.98
CA PHE A 18 16.89 -4.02 -5.76
C PHE A 18 17.73 -2.73 -5.90
N PRO A 19 17.16 -1.55 -6.19
CA PRO A 19 17.92 -0.30 -6.27
C PRO A 19 18.63 0.05 -4.97
N LEU A 20 18.03 -0.25 -3.82
CA LEU A 20 18.63 0.03 -2.51
C LEU A 20 19.92 -0.75 -2.26
N VAL A 21 20.03 -1.97 -2.82
CA VAL A 21 21.18 -2.85 -2.66
C VAL A 21 22.17 -2.71 -3.81
N LEU A 22 21.68 -2.72 -5.06
CA LEU A 22 22.52 -2.73 -6.26
C LEU A 22 23.21 -1.38 -6.50
N ALA A 23 22.55 -0.26 -6.24
CA ALA A 23 23.14 1.05 -6.49
C ALA A 23 24.36 1.37 -5.61
N PRO A 24 24.39 1.08 -4.29
CA PRO A 24 25.62 1.23 -3.50
C PRO A 24 26.67 0.17 -3.84
N LEU A 25 26.28 -1.06 -4.20
CA LEU A 25 27.22 -2.11 -4.61
C LEU A 25 27.99 -1.73 -5.89
N MET A 26 27.31 -1.01 -6.80
CA MET A 26 27.89 -0.50 -8.04
C MET A 26 28.59 0.87 -7.86
N GLY A 27 28.60 1.45 -6.65
CA GLY A 27 29.26 2.72 -6.35
C GLY A 27 28.57 3.96 -6.91
N LEU A 28 27.29 3.88 -7.30
CA LEU A 28 26.56 5.02 -7.89
C LEU A 28 26.12 6.04 -6.83
N LEU A 29 25.43 5.59 -5.77
CA LEU A 29 24.97 6.46 -4.69
C LEU A 29 25.08 5.77 -3.33
N PRO A 30 25.34 6.54 -2.25
CA PRO A 30 25.29 6.02 -0.89
C PRO A 30 23.89 5.50 -0.53
N SER A 31 23.84 4.38 0.19
CA SER A 31 22.59 3.78 0.69
C SER A 31 21.73 4.76 1.49
N ALA A 32 22.36 5.68 2.24
CA ALA A 32 21.70 6.71 3.03
C ALA A 32 20.93 7.75 2.19
N VAL A 33 21.30 7.94 0.91
CA VAL A 33 20.60 8.86 0.00
C VAL A 33 19.41 8.14 -0.64
N ILE A 34 19.62 6.90 -1.06
CA ILE A 34 18.57 6.09 -1.71
C ILE A 34 17.46 5.75 -0.73
N SER A 35 17.79 5.43 0.53
CA SER A 35 16.80 5.10 1.57
C SER A 35 15.80 6.24 1.83
N LYS A 36 16.22 7.50 1.70
CA LYS A 36 15.33 8.67 1.80
C LYS A 36 14.26 8.68 0.71
N ALA A 37 14.56 8.19 -0.49
CA ALA A 37 13.59 8.11 -1.57
C ALA A 37 12.51 7.04 -1.31
N TYR A 38 12.86 5.96 -0.60
CA TYR A 38 11.88 4.93 -0.20
C TYR A 38 10.93 5.45 0.90
N LEU A 39 11.45 6.23 1.84
CA LEU A 39 10.70 6.86 2.94
C LEU A 39 10.08 8.21 2.56
N SER A 40 9.63 8.35 1.31
CA SER A 40 8.93 9.56 0.87
C SER A 40 7.61 9.78 1.64
N SER A 41 7.19 11.05 1.76
CA SER A 41 5.92 11.39 2.43
C SER A 41 4.72 10.66 1.83
N SER A 42 4.70 10.44 0.52
CA SER A 42 3.65 9.68 -0.16
C SER A 42 3.62 8.23 0.28
N THR A 43 4.78 7.55 0.35
CA THR A 43 4.87 6.17 0.83
C THR A 43 4.34 6.05 2.27
N PHE A 44 4.72 7.01 3.13
CA PHE A 44 4.29 7.02 4.53
C PHE A 44 2.78 7.26 4.68
N LEU A 45 2.20 8.11 3.83
CA LEU A 45 0.75 8.32 3.77
C LEU A 45 0.01 7.03 3.38
N PHE A 46 0.51 6.30 2.39
CA PHE A 46 -0.06 5.00 2.02
C PHE A 46 0.03 3.99 3.16
N PHE A 47 1.17 3.90 3.85
CA PHE A 47 1.31 3.04 5.04
C PHE A 47 0.32 3.43 6.15
N GLY A 48 0.19 4.71 6.47
CA GLY A 48 -0.80 5.21 7.44
C GLY A 48 -2.23 4.89 7.02
N GLY A 49 -2.55 5.04 5.72
CA GLY A 49 -3.84 4.66 5.15
C GLY A 49 -4.13 3.16 5.28
N MET A 50 -3.14 2.30 5.06
CA MET A 50 -3.27 0.85 5.26
C MET A 50 -3.52 0.51 6.73
N ILE A 51 -2.77 1.11 7.66
CA ILE A 51 -2.98 0.92 9.11
C ILE A 51 -4.40 1.35 9.50
N LEU A 52 -4.87 2.49 9.00
CA LEU A 52 -6.22 2.98 9.25
C LEU A 52 -7.28 2.03 8.66
N ALA A 53 -7.07 1.53 7.45
CA ALA A 53 -7.95 0.56 6.81
C ALA A 53 -8.05 -0.73 7.64
N THR A 54 -6.92 -1.26 8.12
CA THR A 54 -6.90 -2.43 9.01
C THR A 54 -7.57 -2.15 10.36
N ALA A 55 -7.42 -0.96 10.92
CA ALA A 55 -8.14 -0.58 12.14
C ALA A 55 -9.67 -0.48 11.89
N ALA A 56 -10.08 0.04 10.74
CA ALA A 56 -11.47 0.10 10.32
C ALA A 56 -12.06 -1.30 10.04
N GLU A 57 -11.24 -2.25 9.56
CA GLU A 57 -11.60 -3.65 9.39
C GLU A 57 -11.82 -4.34 10.74
N ASN A 58 -10.88 -4.21 11.67
CA ASN A 58 -10.97 -4.80 13.01
C ASN A 58 -12.17 -4.28 13.82
N THR A 59 -12.55 -3.02 13.62
CA THR A 59 -13.76 -2.43 14.23
C THR A 59 -15.06 -2.73 13.47
N ASN A 60 -14.98 -3.50 12.37
CA ASN A 60 -16.10 -3.79 11.47
C ASN A 60 -16.83 -2.52 11.00
N LEU A 61 -16.11 -1.41 10.86
CA LEU A 61 -16.68 -0.10 10.56
C LEU A 61 -17.40 -0.11 9.20
N HIS A 62 -16.81 -0.77 8.20
CA HIS A 62 -17.39 -0.97 6.88
C HIS A 62 -18.77 -1.66 6.95
N ARG A 63 -18.94 -2.66 7.84
CA ARG A 63 -20.22 -3.35 8.05
C ARG A 63 -21.26 -2.46 8.74
N ARG A 64 -20.84 -1.67 9.73
CA ARG A 64 -21.74 -0.69 10.40
C ARG A 64 -22.27 0.35 9.43
N ILE A 65 -21.41 0.84 8.54
CA ILE A 65 -21.79 1.80 7.48
C ILE A 65 -22.77 1.11 6.52
N ALA A 66 -22.45 -0.09 6.02
CA ALA A 66 -23.32 -0.82 5.10
C ALA A 66 -24.73 -1.08 5.67
N VAL A 67 -24.84 -1.53 6.93
CA VAL A 67 -26.14 -1.78 7.59
C VAL A 67 -26.91 -0.47 7.79
N THR A 68 -26.23 0.59 8.21
CA THR A 68 -26.85 1.92 8.34
C THR A 68 -27.40 2.40 7.00
N SER A 69 -26.61 2.32 5.93
CA SER A 69 -27.04 2.68 4.58
C SER A 69 -28.24 1.85 4.10
N MET A 70 -28.23 0.52 4.36
CA MET A 70 -29.36 -0.35 4.05
C MET A 70 -30.62 0.02 4.83
N HIS A 71 -30.52 0.43 6.10
CA HIS A 71 -31.68 0.89 6.86
C HIS A 71 -32.26 2.21 6.34
N TYR A 72 -31.41 3.15 5.93
CA TYR A 72 -31.87 4.41 5.34
C TYR A 72 -32.55 4.21 3.99
N MET A 73 -32.02 3.32 3.14
CA MET A 73 -32.57 3.06 1.80
C MET A 73 -33.72 2.04 1.82
N GLY A 74 -33.70 1.05 2.71
CA GLY A 74 -34.70 -0.01 2.82
C GLY A 74 -36.06 0.43 3.38
N HIS A 75 -36.21 1.70 3.77
CA HIS A 75 -37.51 2.25 4.17
C HIS A 75 -38.44 2.54 2.97
N ASP A 76 -37.93 2.49 1.73
CA ASP A 76 -38.76 2.62 0.52
C ASP A 76 -39.06 1.24 -0.08
N ILE A 77 -40.12 0.60 0.41
CA ILE A 77 -40.69 -0.68 -0.08
C ILE A 77 -41.39 -0.54 -1.45
N ARG A 78 -41.04 0.49 -2.25
CA ARG A 78 -41.64 0.81 -3.55
C ARG A 78 -40.64 0.67 -4.70
N LEU A 79 -40.05 -0.51 -4.85
CA LEU A 79 -39.54 -1.03 -6.12
C LEU A 79 -39.92 -2.50 -6.25
#